data_AF-A0A2V9ZUR1-F1
#
_entry.id   AF-A0A2V9ZUR1-F1
#
_cell.length_a   1.000
_cell.length_b   1.000
_cell.length_c   1.000
_cell.angle_alpha   90.00
_cell.angle_beta   90.00
_cell.angle_gamma   90.00
#
_symmetry.space_group_name_H-M   'P 1'
#
loop_
_entity.id
_entity.type
_entity.pdbx_description
1 polymer ?
#
loop_
_entity_poly.entity_id
_entity_poly.type
_entity_poly.pdbx_seq_one_letter_code
_entity_poly.pdbx_strand_id
1 'polypeptide(L)'
;EARTRLGRLIQNFRPDVAHVRNIYHHLSPSILWELKAQGVPVIYHLNDFKLLCPSYNFVSHGRACECCRGGEFWRVVTEGCYHGGRGPALVLAAEAYVHKWLRTYQKCVDRFLAPSEFVRNKLVENGWNREKIDVLHHFQTLSTAAPPPAPPDAPILYFGRLSAEKGVSDLLRAMRRIS
;
A
#
# COMPACT_ATOMS: atom_id res chain seq x y z
N GLU A 1 19.34 8.00 -14.70
CA GLU A 1 19.40 6.82 -15.59
C GLU A 1 18.04 6.17 -15.84
N ALA A 2 17.31 5.70 -14.81
CA ALA A 2 16.00 5.05 -14.98
C ALA A 2 14.98 5.91 -15.77
N ARG A 3 14.91 7.21 -15.47
CA ARG A 3 14.08 8.18 -16.19
C ARG A 3 14.39 8.25 -17.69
N THR A 4 15.67 8.31 -18.05
CA THR A 4 16.14 8.40 -19.44
C THR A 4 15.85 7.13 -20.23
N ARG A 5 16.07 5.95 -19.60
CA ARG A 5 15.75 4.66 -20.22
C ARG A 5 14.24 4.50 -20.42
N LEU A 6 13.45 4.86 -19.40
CA LEU A 6 11.99 4.85 -19.51
C LEU A 6 11.51 5.81 -20.61
N GLY A 7 12.11 6.99 -20.71
CA GLY A 7 11.75 7.95 -21.76
C GLY A 7 11.93 7.39 -23.17
N ARG A 8 13.04 6.68 -23.43
CA ARG A 8 13.25 5.97 -24.72
C ARG A 8 12.25 4.83 -24.92
N LEU A 9 11.95 4.08 -23.86
CA LEU A 9 10.96 3.00 -23.93
C LEU A 9 9.58 3.53 -24.31
N ILE A 10 9.14 4.63 -23.69
CA ILE A 10 7.83 5.25 -23.97
C ILE A 10 7.77 5.72 -25.43
N GLN A 11 8.84 6.35 -25.93
CA GLN A 11 8.88 6.82 -27.33
C GLN A 11 8.79 5.69 -28.35
N ASN A 12 9.38 4.53 -28.04
CA ASN A 12 9.38 3.35 -28.91
C ASN A 12 8.08 2.55 -28.81
N PHE A 13 7.62 2.27 -27.59
CA PHE A 13 6.44 1.44 -27.33
C PHE A 13 5.13 2.21 -27.52
N ARG A 14 5.13 3.51 -27.25
CA ARG A 14 3.97 4.42 -27.31
C ARG A 14 2.75 3.87 -26.54
N PRO A 15 2.86 3.69 -25.22
CA PRO A 15 1.76 3.15 -24.42
C PRO A 15 0.56 4.10 -24.40
N ASP A 16 -0.64 3.54 -24.54
CA ASP A 16 -1.89 4.27 -24.34
C ASP A 16 -2.15 4.58 -22.84
N VAL A 17 -1.62 3.73 -21.96
CA VAL A 17 -1.75 3.86 -20.50
C VAL A 17 -0.57 3.20 -19.78
N ALA A 18 -0.14 3.78 -18.67
CA ALA A 18 0.84 3.19 -17.77
C ALA A 18 0.15 2.68 -16.50
N HIS A 19 0.19 1.36 -16.28
CA HIS A 19 -0.29 0.72 -15.05
C HIS A 19 0.87 0.47 -14.09
N VAL A 20 0.86 1.20 -12.96
CA VAL A 20 2.00 1.28 -12.04
C VAL A 20 1.68 0.58 -10.72
N ARG A 21 2.65 -0.19 -10.20
CA ARG A 21 2.58 -0.90 -8.91
C ARG A 21 3.92 -0.78 -8.16
N ASN A 22 3.89 -0.52 -6.86
CA ASN A 22 5.02 -0.60 -5.92
C ASN A 22 6.38 -0.07 -6.46
N ILE A 23 6.38 1.15 -6.98
CA ILE A 23 7.57 1.79 -7.57
C ILE A 23 8.52 2.42 -6.54
N TYR A 24 8.68 1.79 -5.38
CA TYR A 24 9.52 2.32 -4.30
C TYR A 24 10.82 1.51 -4.13
N HIS A 25 10.91 0.34 -4.76
CA HIS A 25 12.05 -0.58 -4.59
C HIS A 25 13.09 -0.48 -5.71
N HIS A 26 12.65 -0.57 -6.96
CA HIS A 26 13.55 -0.59 -8.14
C HIS A 26 13.44 0.67 -9.00
N LEU A 27 12.35 1.41 -8.83
CA LEU A 27 12.09 2.65 -9.53
C LEU A 27 11.90 3.74 -8.47
N SER A 28 12.12 4.99 -8.88
CA SER A 28 11.82 6.15 -8.05
C SER A 28 10.49 6.75 -8.53
N PRO A 29 9.71 7.42 -7.66
CA PRO A 29 8.54 8.19 -8.06
C PRO A 29 8.81 9.24 -9.16
N SER A 30 10.08 9.56 -9.44
CA SER A 30 10.50 10.38 -10.58
C SER A 30 10.02 9.86 -11.95
N ILE A 31 9.74 8.56 -12.10
CA ILE A 31 9.19 8.02 -13.36
C ILE A 31 7.80 8.60 -13.68
N LEU A 32 7.03 8.97 -12.66
CA LEU A 32 5.69 9.51 -12.85
C LEU A 32 5.73 10.88 -13.52
N TRP A 33 6.76 11.68 -13.22
CA TRP A 33 6.99 12.95 -13.89
C TRP A 33 7.35 12.77 -15.37
N GLU A 34 8.06 11.69 -15.71
CA GLU A 34 8.39 11.38 -17.11
C GLU A 34 7.16 10.93 -17.89
N LEU A 35 6.37 10.01 -17.33
CA LEU A 35 5.10 9.57 -17.91
C LEU A 35 4.18 10.77 -18.17
N LYS A 36 4.06 11.65 -17.18
CA LYS A 36 3.28 12.88 -17.30
C LYS A 36 3.83 13.82 -18.39
N ALA A 37 5.15 14.01 -18.43
CA ALA A 37 5.77 14.89 -19.43
C ALA A 37 5.56 14.39 -20.86
N GLN A 38 5.44 13.07 -21.05
CA GLN A 38 5.15 12.46 -22.34
C GLN A 38 3.65 12.29 -22.61
N GLY A 39 2.78 12.80 -21.73
CA GLY A 39 1.33 12.75 -21.91
C GLY A 39 0.72 11.36 -21.77
N VAL A 40 1.43 10.40 -21.17
CA VAL A 40 0.93 9.03 -20.94
C VAL A 40 0.04 9.02 -19.69
N PRO A 41 -1.25 8.66 -19.79
CA PRO A 41 -2.13 8.51 -18.63
C PRO A 41 -1.62 7.44 -17.66
N VAL A 42 -1.71 7.70 -16.36
CA VAL A 42 -1.19 6.82 -15.31
C VAL A 42 -2.29 6.30 -14.39
N ILE A 43 -2.38 4.97 -14.31
CA ILE A 43 -3.18 4.25 -13.32
C ILE A 43 -2.23 3.67 -12.28
N TYR A 44 -2.44 4.00 -11.00
CA TYR A 44 -1.64 3.49 -9.89
C TYR A 44 -2.42 2.46 -9.08
N HIS A 45 -1.98 1.20 -9.09
CA HIS A 45 -2.59 0.14 -8.29
C HIS A 45 -1.93 0.08 -6.91
N LEU A 46 -2.74 0.30 -5.88
CA LEU A 46 -2.32 0.29 -4.49
C LEU A 46 -2.24 -1.14 -3.97
N ASN A 47 -1.08 -1.53 -3.45
CA ASN A 47 -0.87 -2.86 -2.85
C ASN A 47 -0.49 -2.79 -1.36
N ASP A 48 -0.22 -1.60 -0.86
CA ASP A 48 0.20 -1.32 0.51
C ASP A 48 -0.24 0.09 0.92
N PHE A 49 0.03 0.45 2.18
CA PHE A 49 -0.32 1.76 2.73
C PHE A 49 0.83 2.76 2.68
N LYS A 50 1.85 2.62 1.82
CA LYS A 50 3.00 3.56 1.75
C LYS A 50 2.60 5.01 1.58
N LEU A 51 1.53 5.26 0.81
CA LEU A 51 1.02 6.62 0.58
C LEU A 51 0.46 7.28 1.86
N LEU A 52 0.09 6.47 2.86
CA LEU A 52 -0.50 6.94 4.12
C LEU A 52 0.44 6.77 5.32
N CYS A 53 1.33 5.77 5.27
CA CYS A 53 2.20 5.41 6.36
C CYS A 53 3.61 5.08 5.85
N PRO A 54 4.66 5.76 6.35
CA PRO A 54 6.04 5.51 5.90
C PRO A 54 6.52 4.06 6.12
N SER A 55 5.93 3.35 7.10
CA SER A 55 6.24 1.95 7.41
C SER A 55 5.39 0.92 6.67
N TYR A 56 4.57 1.33 5.69
CA TYR A 56 3.77 0.48 4.78
C TYR A 56 2.61 -0.30 5.41
N ASN A 57 2.67 -0.61 6.70
CA ASN A 57 1.84 -1.66 7.31
C ASN A 57 0.58 -1.17 8.01
N PHE A 58 0.48 0.12 8.35
CA PHE A 58 -0.67 0.67 9.11
C PHE A 58 -0.94 -0.05 10.44
N VAL A 59 0.08 -0.70 10.99
CA VAL A 59 0.04 -1.48 12.24
C VAL A 59 1.24 -1.10 13.09
N SER A 60 1.01 -0.89 14.38
CA SER A 60 2.04 -0.61 15.38
C SER A 60 1.68 -1.34 16.68
N HIS A 61 2.67 -1.96 17.34
CA HIS A 61 2.48 -2.66 18.62
C HIS A 61 1.32 -3.68 18.60
N GLY A 62 1.14 -4.37 17.48
CA GLY A 62 0.08 -5.38 17.30
C GLY A 62 -1.34 -4.81 17.15
N ARG A 63 -1.49 -3.51 16.89
CA ARG A 63 -2.78 -2.84 16.71
C ARG A 63 -2.78 -2.00 15.44
N ALA A 64 -3.96 -1.74 14.89
CA ALA A 64 -4.13 -0.78 13.82
C ALA A 64 -3.59 0.60 14.26
N CYS A 65 -2.82 1.24 13.41
CA CYS A 65 -2.13 2.49 13.70
C CYS A 65 -2.50 3.55 12.66
N GLU A 66 -3.09 4.63 13.14
CA GLU A 66 -3.45 5.79 12.32
C GLU A 66 -2.71 7.06 12.75
N CYS A 67 -1.66 6.93 13.57
CA CYS A 67 -0.94 8.06 14.13
C CYS A 67 -0.42 9.02 13.03
N CYS A 68 0.03 8.50 11.88
CA CYS A 68 0.52 9.32 10.77
C CYS A 68 -0.59 10.05 9.98
N ARG A 69 -1.86 9.93 10.38
CA ARG A 69 -3.01 10.53 9.70
C ARG A 69 -2.82 12.05 9.54
N GLY A 70 -3.29 12.58 8.41
CA GLY A 70 -3.08 13.99 8.06
C GLY A 70 -1.63 14.33 7.65
N GLY A 71 -0.75 13.32 7.58
CA GLY A 71 0.67 13.44 7.22
C GLY A 71 1.55 13.90 8.38
N GLU A 72 1.22 13.47 9.60
CA GLU A 72 2.10 13.53 10.77
C GLU A 72 3.16 12.41 10.73
N PHE A 73 3.94 12.36 9.65
CA PHE A 73 4.89 11.27 9.41
C PHE A 73 6.03 11.18 10.42
N TRP A 74 6.32 12.25 11.17
CA TRP A 74 7.28 12.22 12.28
C TRP A 74 6.91 11.17 13.35
N ARG A 75 5.62 10.81 13.45
CA ARG A 75 5.18 9.79 14.41
C ARG A 75 5.76 8.41 14.15
N VAL A 76 6.22 8.11 12.94
CA VAL A 76 6.95 6.85 12.68
C VAL A 76 8.19 6.70 13.58
N VAL A 77 8.82 7.83 13.93
CA VAL A 77 10.02 7.89 14.79
C VAL A 77 9.64 7.76 16.26
N THR A 78 8.57 8.44 16.70
CA THR A 78 8.16 8.48 18.11
C THR A 78 7.41 7.22 18.54
N GLU A 79 6.54 6.70 17.67
CA GLU A 79 5.81 5.44 17.90
C GLU A 79 6.72 4.22 17.84
N GLY A 80 7.90 4.35 17.21
CA GLY A 80 8.84 3.25 17.04
C GLY A 80 8.26 2.10 16.20
N CYS A 81 7.35 2.40 15.26
CA CYS A 81 6.65 1.39 14.46
C CYS A 81 7.52 0.80 13.34
N TYR A 82 8.75 1.29 13.16
CA TYR A 82 9.73 0.77 12.21
C TYR A 82 10.86 0.02 12.94
N HIS A 83 11.06 -1.24 12.55
CA HIS A 83 12.01 -2.15 13.23
C HIS A 83 13.49 -1.79 13.03
N GLY A 84 13.83 -0.99 12.02
CA GLY A 84 15.21 -0.57 11.77
C GLY A 84 15.74 0.52 12.72
N GLY A 85 14.98 0.88 13.76
CA GLY A 85 15.37 1.90 14.74
C GLY A 85 15.11 3.33 14.28
N ARG A 86 15.47 4.30 15.14
CA ARG A 86 15.10 5.72 14.99
C ARG A 86 15.76 6.42 13.80
N GLY A 87 17.01 6.09 13.49
CA GLY A 87 17.74 6.71 12.37
C GLY A 87 17.07 6.44 11.02
N PRO A 88 16.92 5.17 10.62
CA PRO A 88 16.16 4.81 9.41
C PRO A 88 14.71 5.30 9.41
N ALA A 89 14.03 5.30 10.57
CA ALA A 89 12.67 5.85 10.69
C ALA A 89 12.62 7.36 10.35
N LEU A 90 13.63 8.12 10.75
CA LEU A 90 13.75 9.54 10.40
C LEU A 90 13.88 9.74 8.88
N VAL A 91 14.67 8.89 8.22
CA VAL A 91 14.81 8.93 6.75
C VAL A 91 13.48 8.64 6.07
N LEU A 92 12.71 7.65 6.56
CA LEU A 92 11.38 7.35 6.04
C LEU A 92 10.39 8.50 6.24
N ALA A 93 10.42 9.18 7.39
CA ALA A 93 9.59 10.36 7.64
C ALA A 93 9.96 11.50 6.69
N ALA A 94 11.25 11.78 6.51
CA ALA A 94 11.75 12.82 5.61
C ALA A 94 11.34 12.53 4.15
N GLU A 95 11.52 11.29 3.69
CA GLU A 95 11.08 10.83 2.36
C GLU A 95 9.57 11.08 2.16
N ALA A 96 8.75 10.72 3.15
CA ALA A 96 7.31 10.91 3.09
C ALA A 96 6.92 12.40 3.04
N TYR A 97 7.59 13.26 3.80
CA TYR A 97 7.38 14.71 3.74
C TYR A 97 7.79 15.29 2.39
N VAL A 98 8.93 14.89 1.84
CA VAL A 98 9.38 15.30 0.50
C VAL A 98 8.35 14.91 -0.55
N HIS A 99 7.85 13.67 -0.54
CA HIS A 99 6.84 13.23 -1.50
C HIS A 99 5.50 13.95 -1.33
N LYS A 100 5.08 14.22 -0.09
CA LYS A 100 3.87 15.02 0.20
C LYS A 100 4.03 16.45 -0.31
N TRP A 101 5.20 17.06 -0.14
CA TRP A 101 5.50 18.41 -0.60
C TRP A 101 5.55 18.52 -2.13
N LEU A 102 6.24 17.58 -2.79
CA LEU A 102 6.32 17.53 -4.25
C LEU A 102 4.95 17.26 -4.92
N ARG A 103 4.01 16.66 -4.16
CA ARG A 103 2.69 16.23 -4.64
C ARG A 103 2.79 15.35 -5.90
N THR A 104 3.88 14.59 -6.03
CA THR A 104 4.20 13.81 -7.24
C THR A 104 3.03 12.92 -7.64
N TYR A 105 2.52 12.12 -6.70
CA TYR A 105 1.41 11.21 -6.94
C TYR A 105 0.13 11.96 -7.33
N GLN A 106 -0.24 13.01 -6.59
CA GLN A 106 -1.47 13.77 -6.85
C GLN A 106 -1.45 14.49 -8.21
N LYS A 107 -0.26 14.93 -8.63
CA LYS A 107 -0.05 15.65 -9.89
C LYS A 107 0.13 14.71 -11.09
N CYS A 108 0.71 13.53 -10.91
CA CYS A 108 1.12 12.67 -12.02
C CYS A 108 0.32 11.39 -12.17
N VAL A 109 -0.54 11.07 -11.20
CA VAL A 109 -1.47 9.93 -11.30
C VAL A 109 -2.85 10.45 -11.65
N ASP A 110 -3.43 9.86 -12.69
CA ASP A 110 -4.77 10.16 -13.16
C ASP A 110 -5.81 9.39 -12.35
N ARG A 111 -5.57 8.10 -12.13
CA ARG A 111 -6.44 7.21 -11.36
C ARG A 111 -5.68 6.30 -10.40
N PHE A 112 -6.24 6.06 -9.23
CA PHE A 112 -5.80 5.07 -8.26
C PHE A 112 -6.77 3.90 -8.25
N LEU A 113 -6.24 2.68 -8.20
CA LEU A 113 -7.01 1.47 -7.96
C LEU A 113 -6.74 1.00 -6.55
N ALA A 114 -7.76 1.12 -5.69
CA ALA A 114 -7.74 0.60 -4.33
C ALA A 114 -8.27 -0.84 -4.31
N PRO A 115 -7.65 -1.76 -3.53
CA PRO A 115 -8.06 -3.16 -3.48
C PRO A 115 -9.37 -3.38 -2.71
N SER A 116 -9.84 -2.36 -1.99
CA SER A 116 -11.08 -2.42 -1.22
C SER A 116 -11.62 -1.03 -0.90
N GLU A 117 -12.90 -1.01 -0.53
CA GLU A 117 -13.59 0.16 0.00
C GLU A 117 -12.91 0.75 1.24
N PHE A 118 -12.40 -0.13 2.11
CA PHE A 118 -11.64 0.29 3.28
C PHE A 118 -10.41 1.12 2.91
N VAL A 119 -9.60 0.65 1.94
CA VAL A 119 -8.40 1.37 1.50
C VAL A 119 -8.77 2.70 0.84
N ARG A 120 -9.82 2.73 -0.01
CA ARG A 120 -10.32 3.98 -0.60
C ARG A 120 -10.70 4.98 0.48
N ASN A 121 -11.48 4.57 1.47
CA ASN A 121 -11.95 5.47 2.53
C ASN A 121 -10.77 5.99 3.37
N LYS A 122 -9.77 5.14 3.67
CA LYS A 122 -8.56 5.58 4.39
C LYS A 122 -7.76 6.62 3.61
N LEU A 123 -7.68 6.52 2.29
CA LEU A 123 -7.07 7.56 1.46
C LEU A 123 -7.86 8.87 1.50
N VAL A 124 -9.18 8.79 1.34
CA VAL A 124 -10.06 9.97 1.39
C VAL A 124 -10.00 10.67 2.74
N GLU A 125 -10.03 9.93 3.85
CA GLU A 125 -9.84 10.43 5.23
C GLU A 125 -8.50 11.15 5.44
N ASN A 126 -7.52 10.89 4.57
CA ASN A 126 -6.19 11.51 4.57
C ASN A 126 -6.05 12.60 3.48
N GLY A 127 -7.16 13.09 2.93
CA GLY A 127 -7.20 14.23 2.02
C GLY A 127 -6.92 13.91 0.55
N TRP A 128 -7.00 12.64 0.15
CA TRP A 128 -6.92 12.27 -1.26
C TRP A 128 -8.28 12.47 -1.96
N ASN A 129 -8.24 12.91 -3.22
CA ASN A 129 -9.45 13.13 -4.01
C ASN A 129 -10.15 11.78 -4.30
N ARG A 130 -11.35 11.61 -3.75
CA ARG A 130 -12.20 10.42 -3.95
C ARG A 130 -12.49 10.13 -5.42
N GLU A 131 -12.69 11.15 -6.24
CA GLU A 131 -13.03 10.99 -7.67
C GLU A 131 -11.89 10.40 -8.50
N LYS A 132 -10.66 10.45 -7.96
CA LYS A 132 -9.49 9.82 -8.57
C LYS A 132 -9.28 8.37 -8.11
N ILE A 133 -10.11 7.82 -7.22
CA ILE A 133 -9.88 6.51 -6.60
C ILE A 133 -11.04 5.57 -6.92
N ASP A 134 -10.76 4.60 -7.78
CA ASP A 134 -11.68 3.51 -8.11
C ASP A 134 -11.34 2.28 -7.26
N VAL A 135 -12.35 1.44 -6.96
CA VAL A 135 -12.16 0.21 -6.19
C VAL A 135 -12.13 -0.97 -7.16
N LEU A 136 -11.04 -1.73 -7.11
CA LEU A 136 -10.89 -2.99 -7.83
C LEU A 136 -10.51 -4.07 -6.83
N HIS A 137 -11.49 -4.90 -6.45
CA HIS A 137 -11.23 -6.02 -5.55
C HIS A 137 -10.27 -7.01 -6.21
N HIS A 138 -9.29 -7.49 -5.44
CA HIS A 138 -8.45 -8.60 -5.88
C HIS A 138 -9.33 -9.82 -6.14
N PHE A 139 -9.13 -10.44 -7.30
CA PHE A 139 -9.83 -11.64 -7.72
C PHE A 139 -8.88 -12.83 -7.74
N GLN A 140 -9.43 -14.01 -7.52
CA GLN A 140 -8.74 -15.28 -7.68
C GLN A 140 -9.64 -16.23 -8.45
N THR A 141 -9.06 -16.99 -9.36
CA THR A 141 -9.77 -18.08 -10.02
C THR A 141 -9.87 -19.23 -9.03
N LEU A 142 -11.07 -19.45 -8.50
CA LEU A 142 -11.36 -20.58 -7.64
C LEU A 142 -11.98 -21.70 -8.46
N SER A 143 -11.75 -22.95 -8.02
CA SER A 143 -12.52 -24.07 -8.52
C SER A 143 -14.01 -23.83 -8.26
N THR A 144 -14.85 -24.16 -9.23
CA THR A 144 -16.32 -24.11 -9.08
C THR A 144 -16.84 -25.27 -8.24
N ALA A 145 -16.02 -26.29 -7.96
CA ALA A 145 -16.39 -27.40 -7.10
C ALA A 145 -16.57 -26.92 -5.66
N ALA A 146 -17.71 -27.24 -5.06
CA ALA A 146 -17.95 -26.96 -3.66
C ALA A 146 -16.95 -27.74 -2.78
N PRO A 147 -16.34 -27.10 -1.77
CA PRO A 147 -15.54 -27.84 -0.81
C PRO A 147 -16.43 -28.80 -0.02
N PRO A 148 -15.93 -29.99 0.37
CA PRO A 148 -16.67 -30.90 1.22
C PRO A 148 -17.01 -30.23 2.56
N PRO A 149 -18.13 -30.59 3.20
CA PRO A 149 -18.48 -30.06 4.52
C PRO A 149 -17.40 -30.41 5.54
N ALA A 150 -17.09 -29.46 6.42
CA ALA A 150 -16.15 -29.70 7.51
C ALA A 150 -16.75 -30.71 8.52
N PRO A 151 -15.96 -31.67 9.03
CA PRO A 151 -16.43 -32.59 10.06
C PRO A 151 -16.73 -31.85 11.39
N PRO A 152 -17.54 -32.44 12.30
CA PRO A 152 -17.92 -31.80 13.57
C PRO A 152 -16.73 -31.43 14.47
N ASP A 153 -15.63 -32.16 14.34
CA ASP A 153 -14.36 -32.01 15.06
C ASP A 153 -13.25 -31.36 14.21
N ALA A 154 -13.63 -30.63 13.15
CA ALA A 154 -12.67 -29.99 12.26
C ALA A 154 -11.73 -29.05 13.04
N PRO A 155 -10.40 -29.17 12.83
CA PRO A 155 -9.45 -28.29 13.47
C PRO A 155 -9.57 -26.87 12.92
N ILE A 156 -9.25 -25.89 13.75
CA ILE A 156 -9.12 -24.50 13.30
C ILE A 156 -7.79 -24.35 12.57
N LEU A 157 -7.84 -23.94 11.29
CA LEU A 157 -6.67 -23.68 10.47
C LEU A 157 -6.39 -22.17 10.39
N TYR A 158 -5.18 -21.78 10.78
CA TYR A 158 -4.63 -20.48 10.42
C TYR A 158 -3.68 -20.64 9.22
N PHE A 159 -3.91 -19.85 8.16
CA PHE A 159 -3.05 -19.83 6.98
C PHE A 159 -2.64 -18.40 6.63
N GLY A 160 -1.35 -18.11 6.75
CA GLY A 160 -0.79 -16.79 6.45
C GLY A 160 0.61 -16.60 7.03
N ARG A 161 1.28 -15.50 6.66
CA ARG A 161 2.57 -15.13 7.26
C ARG A 161 2.42 -14.93 8.78
N LEU A 162 3.44 -15.29 9.55
CA LEU A 162 3.50 -15.03 10.98
C LEU A 162 3.96 -13.59 11.21
N SER A 163 3.05 -12.65 11.03
CA SER A 163 3.32 -11.22 11.16
C SER A 163 2.20 -10.50 11.90
N ALA A 164 2.53 -9.36 12.52
CA ALA A 164 1.63 -8.66 13.44
C ALA A 164 0.33 -8.23 12.75
N GLU A 165 0.41 -7.83 11.47
CA GLU A 165 -0.75 -7.42 10.67
C GLU A 165 -1.70 -8.57 10.33
N LYS A 166 -1.32 -9.82 10.61
CA LYS A 166 -2.15 -11.00 10.35
C LYS A 166 -2.93 -11.48 11.57
N GLY A 167 -2.75 -10.85 12.74
CA GLY A 167 -3.59 -11.10 13.92
C GLY A 167 -3.39 -12.47 14.59
N VAL A 168 -2.27 -13.16 14.34
CA VAL A 168 -1.98 -14.48 14.93
C VAL A 168 -2.02 -14.44 16.46
N SER A 169 -1.52 -13.36 17.04
CA SER A 169 -1.55 -13.17 18.49
C SER A 169 -2.97 -13.08 19.06
N ASP A 170 -3.90 -12.50 18.30
CA ASP A 170 -5.31 -12.41 18.71
C ASP A 170 -6.00 -13.76 18.58
N LEU A 171 -5.70 -14.52 17.52
CA LEU A 171 -6.15 -15.91 17.39
C LEU A 171 -5.70 -16.77 18.58
N LEU A 172 -4.41 -16.74 18.93
CA LEU A 172 -3.88 -17.49 20.07
C LEU A 172 -4.54 -17.07 21.39
N ARG A 173 -4.80 -15.78 21.59
CA ARG A 173 -5.49 -15.27 22.78
C ARG A 173 -6.94 -15.76 22.84
N ALA A 174 -7.63 -15.79 21.70
CA ALA A 174 -9.00 -16.31 21.62
C ALA A 174 -9.04 -17.83 21.90
N MET A 175 -8.10 -18.60 21.34
CA MET A 175 -8.03 -20.04 21.56
C MET A 175 -7.83 -20.40 23.03
N ARG A 176 -6.99 -19.67 23.76
CA ARG A 176 -6.82 -19.85 25.21
C ARG A 176 -8.08 -19.60 26.06
N ARG A 177 -9.12 -18.96 25.50
CA ARG A 177 -10.40 -18.71 26.19
C ARG A 177 -11.48 -19.74 25.85
N ILE A 178 -11.30 -20.46 24.75
CA ILE A 178 -12.24 -21.45 24.24
C ILE A 178 -11.75 -22.88 24.55
N SER A 179 -10.45 -23.05 24.78
CA SER A 179 -9.84 -24.21 25.47
C SER A 179 -10.05 -24.12 26.97
#